data_AF-A5UT34-F1
#
_entry.id   AF-A5UT34-F1
#
_cell.length_a   1.000
_cell.length_b   1.000
_cell.length_c   1.000
_cell.angle_alpha   90.00
_cell.angle_beta   90.00
_cell.angle_gamma   90.00
#
_symmetry.space_group_name_H-M   'P 1'
#
loop_
_entity.id
_entity.type
_entity.pdbx_description
1 polymer ?
#
loop_
_entity_poly.entity_id
_entity_poly.type
_entity_poly.pdbx_seq_one_letter_code
_entity_poly.pdbx_strand_id
1 'polypeptide(L)'
;MTEISARTLFCLYRDTVARATSAILSKSDDEIAYDLFEEFDVGAHSFLHEESLARLHRAGLLSADGVSLSRQLRARWLALQDHDWSIAEIRTHPAWQDLFALGDAIMQRLGAA
;
A
#
# COMPACT_ATOMS: atom_id res chain seq x y z
N MET A 1 3.81 -22.37 -13.00
CA MET A 1 4.11 -21.14 -12.25
C MET A 1 4.61 -21.56 -10.88
N THR A 2 5.86 -21.28 -10.55
CA THR A 2 6.38 -21.46 -9.20
C THR A 2 5.69 -20.46 -8.28
N GLU A 3 4.99 -20.96 -7.27
CA GLU A 3 4.36 -20.11 -6.26
C GLU A 3 5.46 -19.33 -5.52
N ILE A 4 5.38 -18.00 -5.50
CA ILE A 4 6.34 -17.17 -4.77
C ILE A 4 6.29 -17.54 -3.28
N SER A 5 7.43 -17.55 -2.57
CA SER A 5 7.44 -17.88 -1.14
C SER A 5 6.68 -16.84 -0.29
N ALA A 6 6.21 -17.22 0.91
CA ALA A 6 5.57 -16.27 1.82
C ALA A 6 6.49 -15.10 2.20
N ARG A 7 7.81 -15.35 2.31
CA ARG A 7 8.80 -14.31 2.58
C ARG A 7 8.95 -13.36 1.39
N THR A 8 9.00 -13.89 0.17
CA THR A 8 9.04 -13.07 -1.05
C THR A 8 7.78 -12.22 -1.18
N LEU A 9 6.61 -12.82 -0.94
CA LEU A 9 5.33 -12.10 -0.90
C LEU A 9 5.36 -10.97 0.14
N PHE A 10 5.95 -11.20 1.31
CA PHE A 10 6.05 -10.18 2.35
C PHE A 10 6.95 -9.01 1.95
N CYS A 11 8.07 -9.27 1.29
CA CYS A 11 8.93 -8.21 0.75
C CYS A 11 8.16 -7.36 -0.26
N LEU A 12 7.49 -8.00 -1.23
CA LEU A 12 6.68 -7.31 -2.24
C LEU A 12 5.56 -6.50 -1.61
N TYR A 13 4.84 -7.08 -0.66
CA TYR A 13 3.81 -6.39 0.12
C TYR A 13 4.34 -5.15 0.85
N ARG A 14 5.46 -5.28 1.57
CA ARG A 14 6.05 -4.17 2.32
C ARG A 14 6.52 -3.07 1.38
N ASP A 15 7.16 -3.45 0.29
CA ASP A 15 7.67 -2.50 -0.69
C ASP A 15 6.50 -1.77 -1.39
N THR A 16 5.38 -2.45 -1.67
CA THR A 16 4.14 -1.79 -2.12
C THR A 16 3.63 -0.79 -1.10
N VAL A 17 3.43 -1.18 0.17
CA VAL A 17 2.91 -0.26 1.19
C VAL A 17 3.81 0.97 1.36
N ALA A 18 5.13 0.79 1.32
CA ALA A 18 6.09 1.88 1.46
C ALA A 18 5.94 2.97 0.39
N ARG A 19 5.44 2.64 -0.80
CA ARG A 19 5.18 3.60 -1.88
C ARG A 19 3.99 4.51 -1.63
N ALA A 20 3.01 4.07 -0.84
CA ALA A 20 1.82 4.86 -0.46
C ALA A 20 1.90 5.36 0.99
N THR A 21 3.05 5.92 1.38
CA THR A 21 3.31 6.56 2.68
C THR A 21 3.37 8.07 2.54
N SER A 22 3.29 8.82 3.65
CA SER A 22 3.40 10.29 3.59
C SER A 22 4.77 10.76 3.08
N ALA A 23 5.78 9.91 3.10
CA ALA A 23 7.10 10.17 2.52
C ALA A 23 7.04 10.42 1.00
N ILE A 24 5.98 9.97 0.30
CA ILE A 24 5.83 10.24 -1.14
C ILE A 24 5.64 11.74 -1.42
N LEU A 25 5.11 12.50 -0.45
CA LEU A 25 4.83 13.93 -0.60
C LEU A 25 6.10 14.79 -0.73
N SER A 26 7.28 14.27 -0.39
CA SER A 26 8.54 14.99 -0.63
C SER A 26 9.14 14.73 -2.02
N LYS A 27 8.56 13.83 -2.81
CA LYS A 27 9.07 13.46 -4.14
C LYS A 27 8.63 14.44 -5.23
N SER A 28 9.27 14.36 -6.39
CA SER A 28 8.83 15.10 -7.58
C SER A 28 7.49 14.58 -8.10
N ASP A 29 6.82 15.38 -8.93
CA ASP A 29 5.50 15.02 -9.45
C ASP A 29 5.54 13.76 -10.33
N ASP A 30 6.59 13.59 -11.14
CA ASP A 30 6.82 12.39 -11.96
C ASP A 30 7.03 11.14 -11.08
N GLU A 31 7.79 11.27 -10.00
CA GLU A 31 8.01 10.17 -9.05
C GLU A 31 6.73 9.79 -8.30
N ILE A 32 5.91 10.78 -7.90
CA ILE A 32 4.60 10.52 -7.28
C ILE A 32 3.71 9.75 -8.25
N ALA A 33 3.65 10.19 -9.51
CA ALA A 33 2.84 9.54 -10.52
C ALA A 33 3.27 8.08 -10.75
N TYR A 34 4.57 7.86 -10.94
CA TYR A 34 5.15 6.54 -11.14
C TYR A 34 4.91 5.61 -9.94
N ASP A 35 5.20 6.09 -8.71
CA ASP A 35 5.04 5.26 -7.52
C ASP A 35 3.59 4.89 -7.24
N LEU A 36 2.63 5.80 -7.46
CA LEU A 36 1.22 5.53 -7.15
C LEU A 36 0.50 4.79 -8.26
N PHE A 37 0.59 5.29 -9.50
CA PHE A 37 -0.26 4.82 -10.59
C PHE A 37 0.37 3.71 -11.42
N GLU A 38 1.65 3.39 -11.21
CA GLU A 38 2.29 2.22 -11.82
C GLU A 38 2.65 1.17 -10.76
N GLU A 39 3.55 1.51 -9.84
CA GLU A 39 4.11 0.52 -8.92
C GLU A 39 3.14 0.12 -7.80
N PHE A 40 2.54 1.11 -7.12
CA PHE A 40 1.60 0.85 -6.05
C PHE A 40 0.31 0.23 -6.59
N ASP A 41 -0.22 0.69 -7.72
CA ASP A 41 -1.45 0.14 -8.31
C ASP A 41 -1.35 -1.37 -8.56
N VAL A 42 -0.28 -1.80 -9.24
CA VAL A 42 0.01 -3.23 -9.49
C VAL A 42 0.10 -3.99 -8.16
N GLY A 43 0.77 -3.41 -7.17
CA GLY A 43 0.89 -3.99 -5.83
C GLY A 43 -0.43 -4.04 -5.06
N ALA A 44 -1.31 -3.06 -5.22
CA ALA A 44 -2.62 -3.00 -4.58
C ALA A 44 -3.58 -4.05 -5.13
N HIS A 45 -3.49 -4.32 -6.43
CA HIS A 45 -4.24 -5.40 -7.07
C HIS A 45 -3.66 -6.80 -6.77
N SER A 46 -2.37 -6.90 -6.46
CA SER A 46 -1.68 -8.19 -6.26
C SER A 46 -1.44 -8.53 -4.79
N PHE A 47 -0.61 -7.76 -4.10
CA PHE A 47 -0.07 -8.09 -2.77
C PHE A 47 -0.98 -7.62 -1.63
N LEU A 48 -1.82 -6.61 -1.87
CA LEU A 48 -2.89 -6.23 -0.95
C LEU A 48 -4.20 -7.02 -1.17
N HIS A 49 -4.22 -7.95 -2.13
CA HIS A 49 -5.38 -8.81 -2.36
C HIS A 49 -5.65 -9.73 -1.16
N GLU A 50 -6.92 -10.07 -0.94
CA GLU A 50 -7.39 -10.86 0.21
C GLU A 50 -6.62 -12.17 0.39
N GLU A 51 -6.35 -12.88 -0.72
CA GLU A 51 -5.60 -14.13 -0.71
C GLU A 51 -4.15 -13.93 -0.25
N SER A 52 -3.49 -12.88 -0.75
CA SER A 52 -2.13 -12.51 -0.37
C SER A 52 -2.04 -12.17 1.12
N LEU A 53 -2.98 -11.36 1.62
CA LEU A 53 -3.04 -10.98 3.04
C LEU A 53 -3.31 -12.19 3.94
N ALA A 54 -4.24 -13.07 3.56
CA ALA A 54 -4.53 -14.29 4.29
C ALA A 54 -3.30 -15.22 4.36
N ARG A 55 -2.56 -15.32 3.25
CA ARG A 55 -1.34 -16.14 3.18
C ARG A 55 -0.23 -15.58 4.07
N LEU A 56 -0.01 -14.26 4.08
CA LEU A 56 0.94 -13.60 4.97
C LEU A 56 0.57 -13.78 6.44
N HIS A 57 -0.72 -13.70 6.77
CA HIS A 57 -1.22 -13.91 8.12
C HIS A 57 -1.01 -15.34 8.60
N ARG A 58 -1.36 -16.35 7.78
CA ARG A 58 -1.15 -17.77 8.10
C ARG A 58 0.33 -18.10 8.30
N ALA A 59 1.23 -17.41 7.60
CA ALA A 59 2.67 -17.55 7.75
C ALA A 59 3.24 -16.82 8.98
N GLY A 60 2.42 -16.11 9.76
CA GLY A 60 2.86 -15.33 10.93
C GLY A 60 3.63 -14.06 10.58
N LEU A 61 3.63 -13.64 9.31
CA LEU A 61 4.36 -12.47 8.82
C LEU A 61 3.54 -11.17 8.93
N LEU A 62 2.22 -11.30 9.09
CA LEU A 62 1.30 -10.16 9.24
C LEU A 62 0.32 -10.44 10.38
N SER A 63 0.18 -9.50 11.31
CA SER A 63 -0.81 -9.59 12.40
C SER A 63 -2.25 -9.40 11.87
N ALA A 64 -3.25 -9.79 12.67
CA ALA A 64 -4.65 -9.56 12.32
C ALA A 64 -4.96 -8.06 12.10
N ASP A 65 -4.38 -7.19 12.94
CA ASP A 65 -4.47 -5.74 12.79
C ASP A 65 -3.80 -5.26 11.50
N GLY A 66 -2.62 -5.82 11.17
CA GLY A 66 -1.92 -5.52 9.92
C GLY A 66 -2.74 -5.91 8.70
N VAL A 67 -3.44 -7.05 8.73
CA VAL A 67 -4.40 -7.47 7.69
C VAL A 67 -5.54 -6.45 7.58
N SER A 68 -6.15 -6.07 8.71
CA SER A 68 -7.27 -5.12 8.72
C SER A 68 -6.87 -3.77 8.11
N LEU A 69 -5.72 -3.22 8.51
CA LEU A 69 -5.20 -1.96 7.96
C LEU A 69 -4.87 -2.09 6.46
N SER A 70 -4.30 -3.21 6.03
CA SER A 70 -3.97 -3.45 4.62
C SER A 70 -5.22 -3.51 3.74
N ARG A 71 -6.30 -4.13 4.24
CA ARG A 71 -7.60 -4.12 3.56
C ARG A 71 -8.17 -2.71 3.45
N GLN A 72 -8.05 -1.90 4.51
CA GLN A 72 -8.49 -0.51 4.49
C GLN A 72 -7.68 0.32 3.47
N LEU A 73 -6.35 0.16 3.44
CA LEU A 73 -5.48 0.83 2.47
C LEU A 73 -5.92 0.50 1.03
N ARG A 74 -6.11 -0.78 0.72
CA ARG A 74 -6.60 -1.20 -0.61
C ARG A 74 -7.98 -0.64 -0.93
N ALA A 75 -8.92 -0.68 0.02
CA ALA A 75 -10.27 -0.17 -0.20
C ALA A 75 -10.25 1.35 -0.49
N ARG A 76 -9.41 2.11 0.22
CA ARG A 76 -9.23 3.55 -0.02
C ARG A 76 -8.61 3.82 -1.38
N TRP A 77 -7.57 3.06 -1.78
CA TRP A 77 -6.98 3.18 -3.12
C TRP A 77 -8.02 2.99 -4.22
N LEU A 78 -8.83 1.93 -4.14
CA LEU A 78 -9.84 1.63 -5.14
C LEU A 78 -10.93 2.72 -5.21
N ALA A 79 -11.32 3.29 -4.07
CA ALA A 79 -12.29 4.39 -4.03
C ALA A 79 -11.74 5.70 -4.60
N LEU A 80 -10.41 5.87 -4.66
CA LEU A 80 -9.78 7.04 -5.27
C LEU A 80 -9.74 6.96 -6.81
N GLN A 81 -9.95 5.78 -7.40
CA GLN A 81 -9.89 5.57 -8.86
C GLN A 81 -11.09 6.15 -9.62
N ASP A 82 -12.15 6.55 -8.93
CA ASP A 82 -13.36 7.12 -9.56
C ASP A 82 -13.14 8.58 -10.03
N HIS A 83 -11.95 9.14 -9.83
CA HIS A 83 -11.62 10.52 -10.18
C HIS A 83 -10.18 10.63 -10.71
N ASP A 84 -9.99 11.43 -11.76
CA ASP A 84 -8.66 11.77 -12.26
C ASP A 84 -8.05 12.88 -11.40
N TRP A 85 -7.08 12.51 -10.56
CA TRP A 85 -6.42 13.44 -9.64
C TRP A 85 -5.19 14.11 -10.27
N SER A 86 -5.07 15.42 -10.13
CA SER A 86 -3.79 16.09 -10.35
C SER A 86 -2.85 15.86 -9.16
N ILE A 87 -1.53 15.92 -9.39
CA ILE A 87 -0.54 15.78 -8.31
C ILE A 87 -0.72 16.86 -7.22
N ALA A 88 -1.14 18.07 -7.61
CA ALA A 88 -1.46 19.14 -6.66
C ALA A 88 -2.59 18.76 -5.70
N GLU A 89 -3.63 18.08 -6.20
CA GLU A 89 -4.72 17.56 -5.38
C GLU A 89 -4.26 16.38 -4.52
N ILE A 90 -3.49 15.44 -5.06
CA ILE A 90 -2.94 14.31 -4.29
C ILE A 90 -2.18 14.79 -3.05
N ARG A 91 -1.43 15.90 -3.18
CA ARG A 91 -0.63 16.46 -2.08
C ARG A 91 -1.46 17.05 -0.94
N THR A 92 -2.68 17.52 -1.23
CA THR A 92 -3.43 18.38 -0.31
C THR A 92 -4.79 17.81 0.06
N HIS A 93 -5.34 16.91 -0.75
CA HIS A 93 -6.69 16.42 -0.59
C HIS A 93 -6.77 15.42 0.59
N PRO A 94 -7.74 15.59 1.51
CA PRO A 94 -7.84 14.75 2.71
C PRO A 94 -7.93 13.26 2.44
N ALA A 95 -8.61 12.85 1.36
CA ALA A 95 -8.74 11.43 1.02
C ALA A 95 -7.38 10.75 0.71
N TRP A 96 -6.44 11.50 0.14
CA TRP A 96 -5.07 11.04 -0.11
C TRP A 96 -4.24 11.06 1.17
N GLN A 97 -4.41 12.08 2.02
CA GLN A 97 -3.77 12.12 3.34
C GLN A 97 -4.18 10.93 4.21
N ASP A 98 -5.45 10.55 4.19
CA ASP A 98 -5.95 9.34 4.85
C ASP A 98 -5.28 8.07 4.32
N LEU A 99 -5.13 7.95 2.99
CA LEU A 99 -4.45 6.83 2.35
C LEU A 99 -2.99 6.72 2.84
N PHE A 100 -2.26 7.85 2.82
CA PHE A 100 -0.87 7.90 3.26
C PHE A 100 -0.70 7.62 4.75
N ALA A 101 -1.61 8.12 5.58
CA ALA A 101 -1.62 7.82 7.02
C ALA A 101 -1.83 6.33 7.30
N LEU A 102 -2.65 5.63 6.49
CA LEU A 102 -2.78 4.18 6.57
C LEU A 102 -1.48 3.47 6.20
N GLY A 103 -0.81 3.90 5.13
CA GLY A 103 0.51 3.39 4.73
C GLY A 103 1.54 3.55 5.85
N ASP A 104 1.62 4.74 6.44
CA ASP A 104 2.52 5.03 7.57
C ASP A 104 2.20 4.13 8.77
N ALA A 105 0.92 4.00 9.13
CA ALA A 105 0.49 3.17 10.25
C ALA A 105 0.83 1.69 10.06
N ILE A 106 0.76 1.18 8.83
CA ILE A 106 1.19 -0.18 8.51
C ILE A 106 2.71 -0.27 8.63
N MET A 107 3.47 0.61 7.99
CA MET A 107 4.94 0.58 8.02
C MET A 107 5.52 0.68 9.43
N GLN A 108 4.92 1.49 10.30
CA GLN A 108 5.29 1.58 11.71
C GLN A 108 5.12 0.24 12.43
N ARG A 109 4.05 -0.51 12.14
CA ARG A 109 3.81 -1.84 12.72
C ARG A 109 4.77 -2.90 12.18
N LEU A 110 5.19 -2.77 10.93
CA LEU A 110 6.17 -3.67 10.32
C LEU A 110 7.60 -3.40 10.81
N GLY A 111 7.91 -2.14 11.14
CA GLY A 111 9.22 -1.74 11.67
C GLY A 111 9.37 -1.83 13.19
N ALA A 112 8.27 -2.02 13.93
CA ALA A 112 8.27 -2.19 15.39
C ALA A 112 8.50 -3.64 15.85
N ALA A 113 8.95 -4.53 14.95
CA ALA A 113 9.20 -5.95 15.20
C ALA A 113 10.69 -6.25 15.39
#